data_AF-A2FAB5-F1
#
_entry.id   AF-A2FAB5-F1
#
_cell.length_a   1.000
_cell.length_b   1.000
_cell.length_c   1.000
_cell.angle_alpha   90.00
_cell.angle_beta   90.00
_cell.angle_gamma   90.00
#
_symmetry.space_group_name_H-M   'P 1'
#
loop_
_entity.id
_entity.type
_entity.pdbx_description
1 polymer ?
#
loop_
_entity_poly.entity_id
_entity_poly.type
_entity_poly.pdbx_seq_one_letter_code
_entity_poly.pdbx_strand_id
1 'polypeptide(L)'
;MFVPSWLRTILFVPLFIFLGVLAWDYVDDTPVCPIRLVEPISLYIVQHYLTGEGLYSNARSIRDAVIISPDYGQLFLTTSASDTKKTQIYIILSLGSLIALAFLAIPTQVNSVIGNFIMILVTTAFVLNSIQVRNKQLEDLLWPVYLNFISAIVGMFAAIL
;
A
#
# COMPACT_ATOMS: atom_id res chain seq x y z
N MET A 1 5.16 12.02 27.90
CA MET A 1 4.01 12.89 27.58
C MET A 1 3.16 12.11 26.59
N PHE A 2 1.99 11.63 26.98
CA PHE A 2 1.13 10.81 26.11
C PHE A 2 0.70 11.64 24.89
N VAL A 3 1.02 11.18 23.69
CA VAL A 3 0.49 11.79 22.46
C VAL A 3 -0.97 11.35 22.34
N PRO A 4 -1.95 12.29 22.29
CA PRO A 4 -3.35 11.92 22.15
C PRO A 4 -3.58 11.08 20.89
N SER A 5 -4.45 10.07 20.98
CA SER A 5 -4.66 9.11 19.89
C SER A 5 -5.15 9.76 18.59
N TRP A 6 -6.00 10.78 18.69
CA TRP A 6 -6.45 11.57 17.54
C TRP A 6 -5.31 12.36 16.88
N LEU A 7 -4.35 12.87 17.66
CA LEU A 7 -3.20 13.61 17.14
C LEU A 7 -2.28 12.67 16.36
N ARG A 8 -2.11 11.41 16.83
CA ARG A 8 -1.38 10.38 16.08
C ARG A 8 -2.04 10.11 14.73
N THR A 9 -3.37 9.93 14.70
CA THR A 9 -4.09 9.72 13.43
C THR A 9 -3.89 10.90 12.46
N ILE A 10 -4.04 12.14 12.92
CA ILE A 10 -3.89 13.34 12.07
C ILE A 10 -2.46 13.50 11.54
N LEU A 11 -1.44 13.11 12.30
CA LEU A 11 -0.05 13.22 11.89
C LEU A 11 0.40 12.05 11.00
N PHE A 12 0.16 10.82 11.44
CA PHE A 12 0.73 9.64 10.80
C PHE A 12 -0.03 9.20 9.54
N VAL A 13 -1.35 9.35 9.49
CA VAL A 13 -2.12 8.92 8.30
C VAL A 13 -1.70 9.72 7.06
N PRO A 14 -1.70 11.07 7.06
CA PRO A 14 -1.25 11.84 5.90
C PRO A 14 0.23 11.63 5.58
N LEU A 15 1.07 11.46 6.61
CA LEU A 15 2.50 11.20 6.45
C LEU A 15 2.75 9.88 5.72
N PHE A 16 2.07 8.79 6.10
CA PHE A 16 2.22 7.50 5.43
C PHE A 16 1.64 7.49 4.02
N ILE A 17 0.55 8.22 3.78
CA ILE A 17 0.03 8.45 2.44
C ILE A 17 1.10 9.12 1.57
N PHE A 18 1.67 10.22 2.06
CA PHE A 18 2.68 10.99 1.34
C PHE A 18 3.96 10.19 1.07
N LEU A 19 4.54 9.58 2.11
CA LEU A 19 5.76 8.77 2.01
C LEU A 19 5.54 7.51 1.17
N GLY A 20 4.35 6.93 1.24
CA GLY A 20 3.93 5.86 0.35
C GLY A 20 4.03 6.32 -1.09
N VAL A 21 3.26 7.32 -1.51
CA VAL A 21 3.26 7.84 -2.88
C VAL A 21 4.69 8.16 -3.37
N LEU A 22 5.48 8.84 -2.55
CA LEU A 22 6.87 9.15 -2.88
C LEU A 22 7.78 7.92 -3.01
N ALA A 23 7.58 6.87 -2.23
CA ALA A 23 8.39 5.65 -2.38
C ALA A 23 8.07 4.94 -3.70
N TRP A 24 6.80 4.94 -4.12
CA TRP A 24 6.35 4.26 -5.34
C TRP A 24 6.73 5.00 -6.62
N ASP A 25 6.57 6.33 -6.66
CA ASP A 25 6.91 7.20 -7.81
C ASP A 25 8.39 7.17 -8.23
N TYR A 26 9.21 6.56 -7.39
CA TYR A 26 10.65 6.72 -7.38
C TYR A 26 11.33 5.35 -7.57
N VAL A 27 10.59 4.27 -7.29
CA VAL A 27 10.95 2.90 -7.65
C VAL A 27 10.44 2.53 -9.05
N ASP A 28 9.30 3.08 -9.48
CA ASP A 28 8.81 2.96 -10.86
C ASP A 28 8.94 4.29 -11.59
N ASP A 29 9.43 4.29 -12.84
CA ASP A 29 9.40 5.45 -13.76
C ASP A 29 7.97 5.86 -14.19
N THR A 30 6.96 5.34 -13.48
CA THR A 30 5.54 5.60 -13.67
C THR A 30 4.90 5.88 -12.32
N PRO A 31 4.23 7.03 -12.13
CA PRO A 31 3.65 7.44 -10.86
C PRO A 31 2.49 6.53 -10.47
N VAL A 32 2.77 5.45 -9.74
CA VAL A 32 1.74 4.60 -9.16
C VAL A 32 1.44 5.08 -7.75
N CYS A 33 0.28 5.70 -7.54
CA CYS A 33 -0.24 5.99 -6.21
C CYS A 33 -0.98 4.75 -5.68
N PRO A 34 -0.49 4.03 -4.65
CA PRO A 34 -1.10 2.80 -4.16
C PRO A 34 -2.53 3.01 -3.64
N ILE A 35 -2.82 4.21 -3.13
CA ILE A 35 -4.15 4.59 -2.65
C ILE A 35 -5.17 4.62 -3.78
N ARG A 36 -4.74 4.91 -5.01
CA ARG A 36 -5.66 4.90 -6.14
C ARG A 36 -5.98 3.47 -6.62
N LEU A 37 -5.28 2.44 -6.15
CA LEU A 37 -5.72 1.03 -6.30
C LEU A 37 -6.90 0.69 -5.38
N VAL A 38 -7.24 1.55 -4.40
CA VAL A 38 -8.45 1.39 -3.57
C VAL A 38 -9.68 1.34 -4.45
N GLU A 39 -9.83 2.33 -5.33
CA GLU A 39 -11.03 2.49 -6.14
C GLU A 39 -11.35 1.24 -6.99
N PRO A 40 -10.45 0.73 -7.84
CA PRO A 40 -10.74 -0.46 -8.64
C PRO A 40 -10.91 -1.72 -7.78
N ILE A 41 -10.20 -1.86 -6.66
CA ILE A 41 -10.34 -3.05 -5.79
C ILE A 41 -11.64 -3.00 -4.99
N SER A 42 -12.00 -1.83 -4.44
CA SER A 42 -13.25 -1.62 -3.72
C SER A 42 -14.45 -1.82 -4.66
N LEU A 43 -14.39 -1.29 -5.88
CA LEU A 43 -15.40 -1.54 -6.91
C LEU A 43 -15.51 -3.02 -7.24
N TYR A 44 -14.40 -3.74 -7.42
CA TYR A 44 -14.41 -5.19 -7.63
C TYR A 44 -15.08 -5.93 -6.48
N ILE A 45 -14.71 -5.62 -5.22
CA ILE A 45 -15.27 -6.31 -4.05
C ILE A 45 -16.77 -6.08 -3.95
N VAL A 46 -17.21 -4.82 -4.08
CA VAL A 46 -18.64 -4.48 -4.01
C VAL A 46 -19.41 -5.15 -5.13
N GLN A 47 -18.93 -5.07 -6.37
CA GLN A 47 -19.63 -5.62 -7.53
C GLN A 47 -19.67 -7.14 -7.54
N HIS A 48 -18.55 -7.80 -7.20
CA HIS A 48 -18.44 -9.25 -7.28
C HIS A 48 -19.06 -9.96 -6.06
N TYR A 49 -18.88 -9.41 -4.85
CA TYR A 49 -19.29 -10.10 -3.62
C TYR A 49 -20.54 -9.51 -2.95
N LEU A 50 -20.85 -8.22 -3.15
CA LEU A 50 -21.98 -7.58 -2.46
C LEU A 50 -23.20 -7.41 -3.36
N THR A 51 -23.04 -6.97 -4.60
CA THR A 51 -24.16 -6.67 -5.51
C THR A 51 -24.37 -7.71 -6.60
N GLY A 52 -23.35 -8.52 -6.93
CA GLY A 52 -23.42 -9.52 -8.01
C GLY A 52 -23.50 -8.93 -9.42
N GLU A 53 -23.41 -7.60 -9.56
CA GLU A 53 -23.58 -6.87 -10.83
C GLU A 53 -22.37 -5.97 -11.13
N GLY A 54 -21.97 -5.92 -12.39
CA GLY A 54 -21.08 -4.88 -12.93
C GLY A 54 -19.94 -5.39 -13.80
N LEU A 55 -19.25 -4.46 -14.48
CA LEU A 55 -18.11 -4.70 -15.39
C LEU A 55 -17.06 -5.68 -14.83
N TYR A 56 -16.92 -5.73 -13.51
CA TYR A 56 -15.92 -6.51 -12.79
C TYR A 56 -16.45 -7.85 -12.23
N SER A 57 -17.76 -8.13 -12.31
CA SER A 57 -18.32 -9.40 -11.80
C SER A 57 -17.81 -10.63 -12.57
N ASN A 58 -17.49 -10.44 -13.86
CA ASN A 58 -16.90 -11.48 -14.71
C ASN A 58 -15.38 -11.64 -14.54
N ALA A 59 -14.72 -10.75 -13.81
CA ALA A 59 -13.30 -10.87 -13.52
C ALA A 59 -13.09 -12.03 -12.53
N ARG A 60 -12.23 -13.00 -12.89
CA ARG A 60 -11.94 -14.16 -12.05
C ARG A 60 -10.98 -13.83 -10.91
N SER A 61 -10.31 -12.68 -10.98
CA SER A 61 -9.35 -12.24 -9.98
C SER A 61 -9.32 -10.71 -9.82
N ILE A 62 -8.91 -10.23 -8.64
CA ILE A 62 -8.67 -8.80 -8.35
C ILE A 62 -7.69 -8.19 -9.36
N ARG A 63 -6.68 -8.96 -9.80
CA ARG A 63 -5.72 -8.52 -10.82
C ARG A 63 -6.43 -8.14 -12.11
N ASP A 64 -7.34 -8.98 -12.58
CA ASP A 64 -8.05 -8.74 -13.83
C ASP A 64 -8.92 -7.48 -13.71
N ALA A 65 -9.53 -7.26 -12.55
CA ALA A 65 -10.29 -6.03 -12.30
C ALA A 65 -9.41 -4.77 -12.29
N VAL A 66 -8.22 -4.86 -11.73
CA VAL A 66 -7.24 -3.76 -11.77
C VAL A 66 -6.74 -3.51 -13.19
N ILE A 67 -6.51 -4.55 -14.01
CA ILE A 67 -6.13 -4.42 -15.43
C ILE A 67 -7.24 -3.74 -16.25
N ILE A 68 -8.50 -4.03 -15.95
CA ILE A 68 -9.66 -3.46 -16.65
C ILE A 68 -9.86 -1.98 -16.30
N SER A 69 -9.26 -1.48 -15.20
CA SER A 69 -9.30 -0.05 -14.87
C SER A 69 -8.46 0.77 -15.88
N PRO A 70 -9.03 1.80 -16.52
CA PRO A 70 -8.36 2.57 -17.57
C PRO A 70 -7.08 3.27 -17.11
N ASP A 71 -6.98 3.62 -15.82
CA ASP A 71 -5.79 4.26 -15.24
C ASP A 71 -4.66 3.28 -14.93
N TYR A 72 -4.95 1.97 -14.90
CA TYR A 72 -4.05 0.93 -14.42
C TYR A 72 -3.75 -0.16 -15.43
N GLY A 73 -4.56 -0.32 -16.48
CA GLY A 73 -4.38 -1.36 -17.47
C GLY A 73 -2.96 -1.42 -18.03
N GLN A 74 -2.38 -0.27 -18.39
CA GLN A 74 -1.03 -0.23 -18.97
C GLN A 74 0.08 -0.70 -18.01
N LEU A 75 -0.09 -0.53 -16.69
CA LEU A 75 0.87 -0.98 -15.67
C LEU A 75 0.86 -2.50 -15.47
N PHE A 76 -0.25 -3.17 -15.83
CA PHE A 76 -0.49 -4.58 -15.50
C PHE A 76 -0.68 -5.49 -16.74
N LEU A 77 -0.68 -4.92 -17.95
CA LEU A 77 -0.86 -5.60 -19.24
C LEU A 77 0.39 -6.34 -19.77
N THR A 78 1.48 -6.39 -19.01
CA THR A 78 2.71 -7.07 -19.44
C THR A 78 2.54 -8.60 -19.45
N THR A 79 2.87 -9.23 -20.58
CA THR A 79 2.59 -10.65 -20.90
C THR A 79 3.61 -11.66 -20.36
N SER A 80 4.66 -11.23 -19.64
CA SER A 80 5.66 -12.16 -19.10
C SER A 80 5.24 -12.73 -17.72
N ALA A 81 5.61 -13.98 -17.46
CA ALA A 81 5.40 -14.63 -16.16
C ALA A 81 6.16 -13.92 -15.02
N SER A 82 7.25 -13.22 -15.33
CA SER A 82 8.02 -12.35 -14.42
C SER A 82 7.17 -11.15 -13.97
N ASP A 83 6.45 -10.53 -14.89
CA ASP A 83 5.68 -9.32 -14.61
C ASP A 83 4.32 -9.61 -13.95
N THR A 84 3.81 -10.83 -14.11
CA THR A 84 2.66 -11.32 -13.34
C THR A 84 2.97 -11.43 -11.84
N LYS A 85 4.17 -11.93 -11.49
CA LYS A 85 4.62 -11.95 -10.08
C LYS A 85 4.80 -10.55 -9.52
N LYS A 86 5.37 -9.63 -10.31
CA LYS A 86 5.45 -8.20 -9.95
C LYS A 86 4.06 -7.68 -9.63
N THR A 87 3.12 -7.79 -10.57
CA THR A 87 1.72 -7.35 -10.44
C THR A 87 1.05 -7.83 -9.15
N GLN A 88 1.18 -9.11 -8.81
CA GLN A 88 0.60 -9.65 -7.57
C GLN A 88 1.19 -9.01 -6.32
N ILE A 89 2.50 -8.75 -6.31
CA ILE A 89 3.16 -8.06 -5.20
C ILE A 89 2.68 -6.62 -5.07
N TYR A 90 2.45 -5.89 -6.18
CA TYR A 90 1.87 -4.54 -6.14
C TYR A 90 0.51 -4.51 -5.47
N ILE A 91 -0.36 -5.45 -5.82
CA ILE A 91 -1.71 -5.56 -5.24
C ILE A 91 -1.62 -5.86 -3.74
N ILE A 92 -0.76 -6.80 -3.33
CA ILE A 92 -0.58 -7.17 -1.92
C ILE A 92 -0.03 -6.00 -1.10
N LEU A 93 0.99 -5.30 -1.60
CA LEU A 93 1.59 -4.15 -0.90
C LEU A 93 0.61 -2.97 -0.79
N SER A 94 -0.18 -2.74 -1.83
CA SER A 94 -1.20 -1.68 -1.83
C SER A 94 -2.33 -2.01 -0.85
N LEU A 95 -2.83 -3.23 -0.86
CA LEU A 95 -3.82 -3.70 0.12
C LEU A 95 -3.29 -3.66 1.54
N GLY A 96 -2.04 -4.08 1.77
CA GLY A 96 -1.40 -3.99 3.08
C GLY A 96 -1.29 -2.55 3.58
N SER A 97 -0.92 -1.61 2.70
CA SER A 97 -0.87 -0.17 3.03
C SER A 97 -2.24 0.34 3.46
N LEU A 98 -3.30 -0.07 2.78
CA LEU A 98 -4.67 0.35 3.07
C LEU A 98 -5.18 -0.21 4.39
N ILE A 99 -4.90 -1.48 4.67
CA ILE A 99 -5.23 -2.09 5.95
C ILE A 99 -4.51 -1.34 7.07
N ALA A 100 -3.22 -1.05 6.91
CA ALA A 100 -2.45 -0.28 7.88
C ALA A 100 -3.08 1.10 8.13
N LEU A 101 -3.41 1.83 7.07
CA LEU A 101 -4.05 3.15 7.16
C LEU A 101 -5.43 3.08 7.82
N ALA A 102 -6.24 2.05 7.53
CA ALA A 102 -7.54 1.86 8.16
C ALA A 102 -7.42 1.66 9.68
N PHE A 103 -6.43 0.88 10.13
CA PHE A 103 -6.14 0.74 11.56
C PHE A 103 -5.65 2.06 12.18
N LEU A 104 -4.77 2.80 11.51
CA LEU A 104 -4.26 4.09 11.98
C LEU A 104 -5.32 5.20 12.02
N ALA A 105 -6.33 5.12 11.16
CA ALA A 105 -7.45 6.04 11.11
C ALA A 105 -8.37 5.92 12.34
N ILE A 106 -8.39 4.75 12.99
CA ILE A 106 -9.17 4.54 14.20
C ILE A 106 -8.33 4.93 15.41
N PRO A 107 -8.72 5.98 16.19
CA PRO A 107 -7.86 6.59 17.20
C PRO A 107 -7.83 5.81 18.51
N THR A 108 -7.47 4.52 18.44
CA THR A 108 -7.23 3.66 19.60
C THR A 108 -5.76 3.24 19.66
N GLN A 109 -5.28 2.96 20.87
CA GLN A 109 -3.89 2.58 21.10
C GLN A 109 -3.53 1.28 20.36
N VAL A 110 -4.37 0.26 20.51
CA VAL A 110 -4.18 -1.07 19.91
C VAL A 110 -4.18 -0.98 18.38
N ASN A 111 -5.14 -0.26 17.79
CA ASN A 111 -5.19 -0.12 16.34
C ASN A 111 -4.00 0.69 15.81
N SER A 112 -3.53 1.69 16.56
CA SER A 112 -2.31 2.42 16.22
C SER A 112 -1.09 1.50 16.19
N VAL A 113 -0.94 0.60 17.16
CA VAL A 113 0.16 -0.38 17.18
C VAL A 113 0.05 -1.35 15.99
N ILE A 114 -1.13 -1.92 15.77
CA ILE A 114 -1.37 -2.85 14.66
C ILE A 114 -1.10 -2.18 13.31
N GLY A 115 -1.63 -0.99 13.10
CA GLY A 115 -1.48 -0.24 11.85
C GLY A 115 -0.03 0.11 11.55
N ASN A 116 0.74 0.58 12.55
CA ASN A 116 2.17 0.84 12.39
C ASN A 116 2.96 -0.45 12.12
N PHE A 117 2.62 -1.55 12.79
CA PHE A 117 3.26 -2.85 12.56
C PHE A 117 3.02 -3.37 11.13
N ILE A 118 1.78 -3.29 10.64
CA ILE A 118 1.47 -3.64 9.25
C ILE A 118 2.23 -2.73 8.27
N MET A 119 2.34 -1.43 8.57
CA MET A 119 3.11 -0.49 7.73
C MET A 119 4.60 -0.86 7.66
N ILE A 120 5.20 -1.30 8.77
CA ILE A 120 6.58 -1.82 8.81
C ILE A 120 6.71 -3.03 7.89
N LEU A 121 5.79 -3.99 7.98
CA LEU A 121 5.81 -5.20 7.14
C LEU A 121 5.68 -4.87 5.66
N VAL A 122 4.76 -3.97 5.31
CA VAL A 122 4.54 -3.53 3.92
C VAL A 122 5.78 -2.82 3.38
N THR A 123 6.36 -1.90 4.16
CA THR A 123 7.59 -1.19 3.78
C THR A 123 8.77 -2.15 3.60
N THR A 124 8.89 -3.14 4.49
CA THR A 124 9.92 -4.19 4.39
C THR A 124 9.73 -5.05 3.15
N ALA A 125 8.49 -5.48 2.88
CA ALA A 125 8.18 -6.26 1.69
C ALA A 125 8.40 -5.45 0.39
N PHE A 126 8.14 -4.15 0.41
CA PHE A 126 8.45 -3.24 -0.70
C PHE A 126 9.96 -3.14 -0.96
N VAL A 127 10.77 -3.01 0.08
CA VAL A 127 12.24 -3.03 0.02
C VAL A 127 12.74 -4.34 -0.59
N LEU A 128 12.29 -5.48 -0.04
CA LEU A 128 12.70 -6.79 -0.51
C LEU A 128 12.31 -7.02 -1.97
N ASN A 129 11.11 -6.60 -2.37
CA ASN A 129 10.66 -6.66 -3.76
C ASN A 129 11.54 -5.79 -4.69
N SER A 130 11.87 -4.57 -4.27
CA SER A 130 12.72 -3.67 -5.05
C SER A 130 14.12 -4.25 -5.28
N ILE A 131 14.69 -4.92 -4.27
CA ILE A 131 15.99 -5.57 -4.40
C ILE A 131 15.89 -6.83 -5.26
N GLN A 132 14.98 -7.75 -4.92
CA GLN A 132 14.93 -9.08 -5.54
C GLN A 132 14.38 -9.08 -6.96
N VAL A 133 13.43 -8.20 -7.26
CA VAL A 133 12.64 -8.25 -8.50
C VAL A 133 13.02 -7.11 -9.45
N ARG A 134 13.47 -5.97 -8.90
CA ARG A 134 13.92 -4.82 -9.69
C ARG A 134 15.44 -4.68 -9.74
N ASN A 135 16.18 -5.56 -9.05
CA ASN A 135 17.65 -5.59 -9.02
C ASN A 135 18.27 -4.23 -8.60
N LYS A 136 17.55 -3.47 -7.75
CA LYS A 136 18.03 -2.20 -7.18
C LYS A 136 18.92 -2.49 -5.98
N GLN A 137 19.95 -1.68 -5.75
CA GLN A 137 20.74 -1.80 -4.54
C GLN A 137 20.00 -1.18 -3.35
N LEU A 138 20.34 -1.60 -2.14
CA LEU A 138 19.76 -1.02 -0.91
C LEU A 138 20.09 0.48 -0.79
N GLU A 139 21.23 0.90 -1.33
CA GLU A 139 21.66 2.30 -1.37
C GLU A 139 20.84 3.13 -2.37
N ASP A 140 20.27 2.47 -3.38
CA ASP A 140 19.34 3.08 -4.35
C ASP A 140 17.90 3.11 -3.83
N LEU A 141 17.61 2.47 -2.69
CA LEU A 141 16.33 2.57 -2.02
C LEU A 141 16.25 3.91 -1.29
N LEU A 142 15.20 4.65 -1.58
CA LEU A 142 15.21 6.09 -1.40
C LEU A 142 14.83 6.49 0.03
N TRP A 143 15.22 7.71 0.41
CA TRP A 143 14.90 8.34 1.70
C TRP A 143 13.41 8.25 2.12
N PRO A 144 12.39 8.26 1.22
CA PRO A 144 10.99 8.11 1.64
C PRO A 144 10.70 6.74 2.28
N VAL A 145 11.38 5.68 1.83
CA VAL A 145 11.24 4.32 2.38
C VAL A 145 11.80 4.27 3.80
N TYR A 146 12.98 4.86 4.01
CA TYR A 146 13.58 4.97 5.34
C TYR A 146 12.73 5.82 6.29
N LEU A 147 12.22 6.95 5.81
CA LEU A 147 11.32 7.78 6.61
C LEU A 147 10.01 7.08 6.91
N ASN A 148 9.47 6.27 6.00
CA ASN A 148 8.26 5.50 6.24
C ASN A 148 8.49 4.48 7.36
N PHE A 149 9.62 3.76 7.29
CA PHE A 149 10.04 2.81 8.32
C PHE A 149 10.26 3.48 9.69
N ILE A 150 11.00 4.59 9.73
CA ILE A 150 11.26 5.35 10.96
C ILE A 150 9.95 5.89 11.53
N SER A 151 9.08 6.46 10.69
CA SER A 151 7.78 7.00 11.11
C SER A 151 6.89 5.92 11.70
N ALA A 152 6.90 4.71 11.14
CA ALA A 152 6.15 3.59 11.69
C ALA A 152 6.68 3.12 13.05
N ILE A 153 8.00 3.09 13.23
CA ILE A 153 8.62 2.80 14.53
C ILE A 153 8.24 3.88 15.56
N VAL A 154 8.41 5.16 15.22
CA VAL A 154 8.06 6.29 16.09
C VAL A 154 6.57 6.26 16.44
N GLY A 155 5.69 6.01 15.46
CA GLY A 155 4.26 5.88 15.65
C GLY A 155 3.88 4.71 16.57
N MET A 156 4.59 3.59 16.48
CA MET A 156 4.41 2.44 17.37
C MET A 156 4.82 2.77 18.81
N PHE A 157 6.00 3.38 19.01
CA PHE A 157 6.44 3.79 20.35
C PHE A 157 5.55 4.88 20.95
N ALA A 158 5.11 5.85 20.16
CA ALA A 158 4.17 6.89 20.59
C ALA A 158 2.77 6.34 20.92
N ALA A 159 2.46 5.11 20.48
CA ALA A 159 1.26 4.39 20.89
C ALA A 159 1.48 3.59 22.18
N ILE A 160 2.66 3.02 22.42
CA ILE A 160 2.93 2.18 23.59
C ILE A 160 3.21 2.99 24.86
N LEU A 161 3.93 4.12 24.73
CA LEU A 161 4.34 5.02 25.82
C LEU A 161 3.26 6.06 26.17
#